data_AF-A0A6J5ZZK1-F1
#
_entry.id   AF-A0A6J5ZZK1-F1
#
_cell.length_a   1.000
_cell.length_b   1.000
_cell.length_c   1.000
_cell.angle_alpha   90.00
_cell.angle_beta   90.00
_cell.angle_gamma   90.00
#
_symmetry.space_group_name_H-M   'P 1'
#
loop_
_entity.id
_entity.type
_entity.pdbx_description
1 polymer ?
#
loop_
_entity_poly.entity_id
_entity_poly.type
_entity_poly.pdbx_seq_one_letter_code
_entity_poly.pdbx_strand_id
1 'polypeptide(L)' 'MTSLSTTLAYLDAGSGSMIAQILVGGFAAAGVAMKMYWKRIKGFFGRGEDEETSTVTNAAADAPADNDSPQS' A
#
# COMPACT_ATOMS: atom_id res chain seq x y z
N MET A 1 -34.43 33.08 12.99
CA MET A 1 -34.73 31.65 12.77
C MET A 1 -33.92 31.21 11.56
N THR A 2 -33.08 30.22 11.78
CA THR A 2 -32.01 29.74 10.89
C THR A 2 -32.57 29.15 9.60
N SER A 3 -32.03 29.62 8.48
CA SER A 3 -32.35 29.15 7.14
C SER A 3 -31.79 27.73 6.93
N LEU A 4 -32.67 26.72 6.94
CA LEU A 4 -32.35 25.35 6.49
C LEU A 4 -32.48 25.19 4.96
N SER A 5 -32.71 26.28 4.23
CA SER A 5 -32.97 26.27 2.79
C SER A 5 -31.73 25.97 1.93
N THR A 6 -30.52 25.99 2.51
CA THR A 6 -29.26 25.77 1.77
C THR A 6 -29.12 24.33 1.25
N THR A 7 -29.75 23.34 1.87
CA THR A 7 -29.49 21.91 1.58
C THR A 7 -30.09 21.42 0.26
N LEU A 8 -31.08 22.11 -0.34
CA LEU A 8 -31.70 21.73 -1.62
C LEU A 8 -31.51 22.74 -2.75
N ALA A 9 -30.80 23.85 -2.51
CA ALA A 9 -30.47 24.85 -3.53
C ALA A 9 -29.31 24.44 -4.46
N TYR A 10 -28.74 23.24 -4.26
CA TYR A 10 -27.65 22.69 -5.05
C TYR A 10 -28.08 22.29 -6.47
N LEU A 11 -29.40 22.25 -6.72
CA LEU A 11 -30.03 21.97 -8.00
C LEU A 11 -30.62 23.22 -8.69
N ASP A 12 -30.23 24.42 -8.27
CA ASP A 12 -30.46 25.62 -9.09
C ASP A 12 -29.50 25.63 -10.30
N ALA A 13 -29.90 26.26 -11.42
CA ALA A 13 -29.16 26.22 -12.69
C ALA A 13 -27.69 26.68 -12.57
N GLY A 14 -27.36 27.50 -11.56
CA GLY A 14 -25.99 27.92 -11.25
C GLY A 14 -25.16 26.92 -10.44
N SER A 15 -25.76 26.22 -9.47
CA SER A 15 -25.06 25.31 -8.56
C SER A 15 -24.83 23.93 -9.18
N GLY A 16 -25.80 23.40 -9.94
CA GLY A 16 -25.71 22.07 -10.55
C GLY A 16 -24.46 21.87 -11.43
N SER A 17 -24.06 22.93 -12.14
CA SER A 17 -22.86 22.94 -12.99
C SER A 17 -21.56 22.86 -12.18
N MET A 18 -21.53 23.40 -10.95
CA MET A 18 -20.35 23.35 -10.08
C MET A 18 -20.08 21.92 -9.59
N ILE A 19 -21.12 21.16 -9.24
CA ILE A 19 -20.98 19.72 -8.94
C ILE A 19 -20.39 19.01 -10.13
N ALA A 20 -20.98 19.22 -11.30
CA ALA A 20 -20.58 18.54 -12.52
C ALA A 20 -19.10 18.81 -12.82
N GLN A 21 -18.65 20.06 -12.66
CA GLN A 21 -17.24 20.44 -12.82
C GLN A 21 -16.33 19.80 -11.77
N ILE A 22 -16.73 19.78 -10.49
CA ILE A 22 -15.96 19.13 -9.42
C ILE A 22 -15.88 17.61 -9.65
N LEU A 23 -16.95 16.98 -10.13
CA LEU A 23 -16.95 15.57 -10.49
C LEU A 23 -16.02 15.32 -11.67
N VAL A 24 -16.17 16.06 -12.78
CA VAL A 24 -15.33 15.89 -13.97
C VAL A 24 -13.85 16.14 -13.64
N GLY A 25 -13.54 17.23 -12.96
CA GLY A 25 -12.18 17.57 -12.53
C GLY A 25 -11.64 16.58 -11.50
N GLY A 26 -12.47 16.16 -10.55
CA GLY A 26 -12.14 15.19 -9.50
C GLY A 26 -11.86 13.79 -10.06
N PHE A 27 -12.68 13.30 -11.00
CA PHE A 27 -12.45 12.03 -11.68
C PHE A 27 -11.19 12.07 -12.55
N ALA A 28 -10.96 13.18 -13.27
CA ALA A 28 -9.72 13.35 -14.04
C ALA A 28 -8.49 13.35 -13.13
N ALA A 29 -8.50 14.12 -12.04
CA ALA A 29 -7.41 14.17 -11.06
C ALA A 29 -7.19 12.82 -10.37
N ALA A 30 -8.26 12.13 -9.97
CA ALA A 30 -8.20 10.80 -9.35
C ALA A 30 -7.63 9.74 -10.32
N GLY A 31 -8.06 9.76 -11.59
CA GLY A 31 -7.52 8.85 -12.61
C GLY A 31 -6.03 9.09 -12.88
N VAL A 32 -5.61 10.36 -12.98
CA VAL A 32 -4.19 10.72 -13.14
C VAL A 32 -3.37 10.35 -11.91
N ALA A 33 -3.88 10.64 -10.71
CA ALA A 33 -3.24 10.25 -9.46
C ALA A 33 -3.10 8.73 -9.38
N MET A 34 -4.15 7.97 -9.66
CA MET A 34 -4.08 6.51 -9.66
C MET A 34 -3.05 5.97 -10.65
N LYS A 35 -3.02 6.51 -11.88
CA LYS A 35 -2.01 6.14 -12.89
C LYS A 35 -0.58 6.49 -12.44
N MET A 36 -0.38 7.65 -11.82
CA MET A 36 0.93 8.12 -11.35
C MET A 36 1.42 7.35 -10.11
N TYR A 37 0.52 7.00 -9.20
CA TYR A 37 0.83 6.33 -7.93
C TYR A 37 0.75 4.81 -8.00
N TRP A 38 0.42 4.22 -9.16
CA TRP A 38 0.31 2.76 -9.35
C TRP A 38 1.51 1.98 -8.81
N LYS A 39 2.74 2.49 -9.04
CA LYS A 39 3.98 1.88 -8.51
C LYS A 39 4.10 1.97 -6.98
N ARG A 40 3.67 3.08 -6.37
CA ARG A 40 3.66 3.23 -4.90
C ARG A 40 2.58 2.38 -4.26
N ILE A 41 1.36 2.40 -4.79
CA ILE A 41 0.24 1.57 -4.30
C ILE A 41 0.65 0.09 -4.30
N LYS A 42 1.25 -0.39 -5.40
CA LYS A 42 1.74 -1.77 -5.50
C LYS A 42 2.91 -2.08 -4.56
N GLY A 43 3.75 -1.09 -4.24
CA GLY A 43 4.85 -1.24 -3.27
C GLY A 43 4.38 -1.23 -1.81
N PHE A 44 3.31 -0.50 -1.50
CA PHE A 44 2.66 -0.54 -0.17
C PHE A 44 1.91 -1.85 0.07
N PHE A 45 1.37 -2.47 -0.97
CA PHE A 45 0.68 -3.76 -0.87
C PHE A 45 1.62 -4.98 -0.94
N GLY A 46 2.93 -4.77 -1.07
CA GLY A 46 3.94 -5.81 -1.30
C GLY A 46 5.01 -5.95 -0.22
N ARG A 47 4.75 -5.51 1.02
CA ARG A 47 5.66 -5.74 2.17
C ARG A 47 4.97 -6.55 3.27
N GLY A 48 4.42 -7.69 2.87
CA GLY A 48 3.79 -8.66 3.76
C GLY A 48 4.65 -9.89 4.04
N GLU A 49 5.49 -10.31 3.10
CA GLU A 49 6.35 -11.48 3.26
C GLU A 49 7.71 -11.12 2.64
N ASP A 50 8.75 -11.12 3.46
CA ASP A 50 10.17 -11.35 3.09
C ASP A 50 11.08 -10.83 4.21
N GLU A 51 10.71 -11.04 5.47
CA GLU A 51 11.65 -10.83 6.57
C GLU A 51 11.42 -11.86 7.66
N GLU A 52 11.90 -13.08 7.43
CA GLU A 52 12.61 -13.92 8.40
C GLU A 52 13.09 -15.21 7.70
N THR A 53 14.17 -15.10 6.94
CA THR A 53 15.11 -16.22 6.75
C THR A 53 16.51 -15.64 6.92
N SER A 54 16.74 -15.10 8.11
CA SER A 54 18.08 -14.83 8.59
C SER A 54 18.46 -15.93 9.56
N THR A 55 19.29 -16.85 9.04
CA THR A 55 20.46 -17.36 9.75
C THR A 55 20.24 -18.11 11.07
N VAL A 56 19.77 -19.37 11.01
CA VAL A 56 20.30 -20.42 11.90
C VAL A 56 20.36 -21.76 11.15
N THR A 57 21.31 -21.91 10.24
CA THR A 57 21.79 -23.24 9.79
C THR A 57 23.28 -23.12 9.57
N ASN A 58 24.02 -23.05 10.68
CA ASN A 58 25.46 -23.29 10.77
C ASN A 58 25.81 -23.58 12.24
N ALA A 59 25.14 -24.58 12.82
CA ALA A 59 25.41 -25.05 14.19
C ALA A 59 25.47 -26.58 14.33
N ALA A 60 25.56 -27.32 13.20
CA ALA A 60 25.47 -28.79 13.23
C ALA A 60 26.55 -29.53 12.40
N ALA A 61 27.63 -28.85 11.95
CA ALA A 61 28.66 -29.49 11.13
C ALA A 61 30.11 -29.29 11.62
N ASP A 62 30.31 -28.79 12.85
CA ASP A 62 31.62 -28.83 13.53
C ASP A 62 31.48 -29.60 14.84
N ALA A 63 30.92 -30.81 14.75
CA ALA A 63 31.24 -31.82 15.75
C ALA A 63 32.64 -32.34 15.38
N PRO A 64 33.65 -32.23 16.25
CA PRO A 64 34.90 -32.94 16.01
C PRO A 64 34.55 -34.42 16.04
N ALA A 65 34.54 -35.03 14.86
CA ALA A 65 34.46 -36.46 14.73
C ALA A 65 35.70 -37.01 15.46
N ASP A 66 35.46 -37.61 16.62
CA ASP A 66 36.32 -38.62 17.21
C ASP A 66 36.71 -39.60 16.10
N ASN A 67 37.96 -39.52 15.63
CA ASN A 67 38.53 -40.60 14.85
C ASN A 67 40.05 -40.75 15.04
N ASP A 68 40.42 -41.98 15.38
CA ASP A 68 41.70 -42.65 15.25
C ASP A 68 42.84 -42.32 16.22
N SER A 69 42.75 -42.99 17.37
CA SER A 69 43.88 -43.60 18.09
C SER A 69 44.85 -44.33 17.14
N PRO A 70 46.15 -44.01 17.12
CA PRO A 70 47.15 -44.89 16.54
C PRO A 70 47.40 -46.09 17.46
N GLN A 71 47.27 -47.27 16.87
CA GLN A 71 47.57 -48.57 17.44
C GLN A 71 49.08 -48.80 17.67
N SER A 72 49.36 -49.74 18.58
CA SER A 72 50.60 -50.53 18.80
C SER A 72 51.86 -49.81 19.26
#